data_AF-A0A6J5ZYA6-F1
#
_entry.id   AF-A0A6J5ZYA6-F1
#
_cell.length_a   1.000
_cell.length_b   1.000
_cell.length_c   1.000
_cell.angle_alpha   90.00
_cell.angle_beta   90.00
_cell.angle_gamma   90.00
#
_symmetry.space_group_name_H-M   'P 1'
#
loop_
_entity.id
_entity.type
_entity.pdbx_description
1 polymer ?
#
loop_
_entity_poly.entity_id
_entity_poly.type
_entity_poly.pdbx_seq_one_letter_code
_entity_poly.pdbx_strand_id
1 'polypeptide(L)'
;MGRRSRKRGGSERSPAAGEQSAPTRPDAAARRRARLDEAPKPPWAPVPLTELCIFVGIVLIAVALLGGGQRALLIGFGLALVLIATLELCLREHFAGYRSHSVLIAACTAVILALPLALLTGLPKVPLLAAAALIFGVLWWLLRTLFRSRSGGMSWRA
;
A
#
# COMPACT_ATOMS: atom_id res chain seq x y z
N MET A 1 63.41 -43.78 12.23
CA MET A 1 64.51 -43.23 11.42
C MET A 1 64.26 -43.49 9.94
N GLY A 2 64.23 -42.43 9.13
CA GLY A 2 64.56 -42.46 7.69
C GLY A 2 63.51 -42.96 6.69
N ARG A 3 62.50 -42.14 6.34
CA ARG A 3 61.85 -42.26 5.03
C ARG A 3 62.39 -41.20 4.07
N ARG A 4 62.80 -41.70 2.91
CA ARG A 4 63.71 -41.11 1.92
C ARG A 4 63.02 -40.07 1.04
N SER A 5 63.80 -39.05 0.71
CA SER A 5 63.56 -38.05 -0.32
C SER A 5 63.86 -38.59 -1.72
N ARG A 6 62.93 -38.37 -2.67
CA ARG A 6 63.09 -37.92 -4.09
C ARG A 6 62.00 -38.54 -4.97
N LYS A 7 61.28 -37.72 -5.75
CA LYS A 7 61.64 -37.36 -7.14
C LYS A 7 60.48 -36.56 -7.79
N ARG A 8 60.84 -35.46 -8.47
CA ARG A 8 59.97 -34.64 -9.32
C ARG A 8 59.56 -35.41 -10.60
N GLY A 9 58.30 -35.25 -10.98
CA GLY A 9 57.73 -35.29 -12.33
C GLY A 9 56.35 -34.63 -12.19
N GLY A 10 55.94 -33.60 -12.92
CA GLY A 10 56.20 -33.32 -14.32
C GLY A 10 54.86 -33.42 -15.06
N SER A 11 54.04 -32.36 -14.96
CA SER A 11 52.96 -31.94 -15.87
C SER A 11 51.96 -32.98 -16.37
N GLU A 12 50.71 -32.90 -15.91
CA GLU A 12 49.54 -33.19 -16.75
C GLU A 12 48.34 -32.30 -16.37
N ARG A 13 47.83 -31.60 -17.38
CA ARG A 13 46.62 -30.77 -17.34
C ARG A 13 45.44 -31.62 -16.87
N SER A 14 44.68 -31.12 -15.91
CA SER A 14 43.29 -31.53 -15.72
C SER A 14 42.39 -30.30 -15.76
N PRO A 15 41.23 -30.41 -16.43
CA PRO A 15 40.49 -29.27 -16.96
C PRO A 15 39.86 -28.47 -15.83
N ALA A 16 39.70 -27.17 -16.11
CA ALA A 16 39.02 -26.21 -15.27
C ALA A 16 37.76 -26.83 -14.65
N ALA A 17 37.74 -26.80 -13.32
CA ALA A 17 36.59 -27.05 -12.50
C ALA A 17 35.37 -26.42 -13.16
N GLY A 18 34.32 -27.23 -13.35
CA GLY A 18 33.04 -26.73 -13.80
C GLY A 18 32.63 -25.57 -12.92
N GLU A 19 32.54 -24.39 -13.50
CA GLU A 19 31.62 -23.35 -13.04
C GLU A 19 30.22 -23.94 -13.21
N GLN A 20 29.83 -24.74 -12.20
CA GLN A 20 28.45 -24.91 -11.82
C GLN A 20 27.93 -23.49 -11.61
N SER A 21 27.31 -22.97 -12.67
CA SER A 21 26.45 -21.82 -12.61
C SER A 21 25.43 -22.14 -11.54
N ALA A 22 25.66 -21.62 -10.33
CA ALA A 22 24.69 -21.70 -9.26
C ALA A 22 23.38 -21.18 -9.84
N PRO A 23 22.26 -21.91 -9.74
CA PRO A 23 20.99 -21.39 -10.20
C PRO A 23 20.77 -20.08 -9.45
N THR A 24 20.76 -18.97 -10.19
CA THR A 24 20.44 -17.65 -9.67
C THR A 24 19.09 -17.79 -9.00
N ARG A 25 19.05 -17.92 -7.67
CA ARG A 25 17.82 -18.16 -6.90
C ARG A 25 16.79 -17.11 -7.32
N PRO A 26 15.79 -17.45 -8.14
CA PRO A 26 14.80 -16.49 -8.55
C PRO A 26 13.75 -16.49 -7.45
N ASP A 27 13.98 -15.78 -6.34
CA ASP A 27 12.92 -15.56 -5.35
C ASP A 27 13.20 -14.64 -4.14
N ALA A 28 14.32 -13.91 -4.10
CA ALA A 28 14.51 -12.94 -3.00
C ALA A 28 13.61 -11.70 -3.15
N ALA A 29 13.28 -11.31 -4.39
CA ALA A 29 12.44 -10.15 -4.68
C ALA A 29 10.95 -10.39 -4.35
N ALA A 30 10.46 -11.63 -4.48
CA ALA A 30 9.05 -11.98 -4.32
C ALA A 30 8.55 -11.99 -2.86
N ARG A 31 9.45 -11.94 -1.86
CA ARG A 31 9.12 -12.09 -0.43
C ARG A 31 9.44 -10.86 0.43
N ARG A 32 9.64 -9.69 -0.17
CA ARG A 32 10.05 -8.49 0.57
C ARG A 32 8.83 -7.82 1.23
N ARG A 33 8.51 -8.26 2.46
CA ARG A 33 7.57 -7.57 3.37
C ARG A 33 7.89 -6.07 3.45
N ALA A 34 6.86 -5.25 3.61
CA ALA A 34 7.02 -3.82 3.79
C ALA A 34 7.70 -3.57 5.15
N ARG A 35 8.74 -2.73 5.17
CA ARG A 35 9.43 -2.36 6.41
C ARG A 35 9.15 -0.90 6.76
N LEU A 36 9.01 -0.59 8.04
CA LEU A 36 8.63 0.75 8.49
C LEU A 36 9.64 1.83 8.08
N ASP A 37 10.92 1.49 7.95
CA ASP A 37 11.99 2.37 7.45
C ASP A 37 11.88 2.67 5.95
N GLU A 38 11.15 1.84 5.19
CA GLU A 38 10.85 2.03 3.76
C GLU A 38 9.58 2.86 3.54
N ALA A 39 8.86 3.23 4.61
CA ALA A 39 7.61 3.96 4.48
C ALA A 39 7.87 5.33 3.82
N PRO A 40 7.08 5.69 2.78
CA PRO A 40 7.21 7.00 2.13
C PRO A 40 6.98 8.09 3.18
N LYS A 41 7.77 9.18 3.16
CA LYS A 41 7.57 10.29 4.10
C LYS A 41 6.39 11.18 3.66
N PRO A 42 5.58 11.71 4.58
CA PRO A 42 4.51 12.63 4.22
C PRO A 42 5.09 13.97 3.71
N PRO A 43 4.33 14.72 2.89
CA PRO A 43 4.78 16.01 2.36
C PRO A 43 4.92 17.10 3.43
N TRP A 44 4.32 16.90 4.61
CA TRP A 44 4.41 17.78 5.78
C TRP A 44 5.46 17.34 6.81
N ALA A 45 6.29 16.33 6.51
CA ALA A 45 7.36 15.93 7.43
C ALA A 45 8.28 17.13 7.78
N PRO A 46 8.72 17.29 9.04
CA PRO A 46 8.60 16.35 10.16
C PRO A 46 7.32 16.49 11.01
N VAL A 47 6.38 17.38 10.65
CA VAL A 47 5.16 17.63 11.43
C VAL A 47 4.21 16.43 11.26
N PRO A 48 3.66 15.82 12.33
CA PRO A 48 2.77 14.67 12.23
C PRO A 48 1.32 15.09 11.90
N LEU A 49 1.12 15.80 10.78
CA LEU A 49 -0.20 16.37 10.45
C LEU A 49 -1.26 15.29 10.22
N THR A 50 -0.91 14.17 9.59
CA THR A 50 -1.82 13.03 9.38
C THR A 50 -2.35 12.52 10.71
N GLU A 51 -1.45 12.27 11.65
CA GLU A 51 -1.72 11.71 12.96
C GLU A 51 -2.54 12.68 13.80
N LEU A 52 -2.23 13.99 13.73
CA LEU A 52 -3.00 15.04 14.38
C LEU A 52 -4.44 15.12 13.85
N CYS A 53 -4.64 15.06 12.52
CA CYS A 53 -5.98 15.04 11.94
C CYS A 53 -6.79 13.82 12.38
N ILE A 54 -6.17 12.63 12.42
CA ILE A 54 -6.82 11.41 12.93
C ILE A 54 -7.18 11.57 14.41
N PHE A 55 -6.24 12.03 15.24
CA PHE A 55 -6.45 12.22 16.66
C PHE A 55 -7.57 13.21 16.94
N VAL A 56 -7.52 14.40 16.35
CA VAL A 56 -8.56 15.43 16.51
C VAL A 56 -9.91 14.90 16.02
N GLY A 57 -9.95 14.20 14.89
CA GLY A 57 -11.19 13.63 14.37
C GLY A 57 -11.82 12.60 15.30
N ILE A 58 -11.02 11.71 15.89
CA ILE A 58 -11.48 10.75 16.91
C ILE A 58 -12.00 11.49 18.15
N VAL A 59 -11.30 12.52 18.63
CA VAL A 59 -11.73 13.32 19.78
C VAL A 59 -13.08 14.00 19.51
N LEU A 60 -13.28 14.60 18.33
CA LEU A 60 -14.56 15.22 17.97
C LEU A 60 -15.71 14.20 17.98
N ILE A 61 -15.49 13.01 17.42
CA ILE A 61 -16.49 11.93 17.44
C ILE A 61 -16.77 11.49 18.88
N ALA A 62 -15.74 11.28 19.69
CA ALA A 62 -15.90 10.88 21.10
C ALA A 62 -16.70 11.92 21.89
N VAL A 63 -16.40 13.21 21.74
CA VAL A 63 -17.16 14.31 22.37
C VAL A 63 -18.61 14.30 21.89
N ALA A 64 -18.86 14.08 20.60
CA ALA A 64 -20.21 14.03 20.06
C ALA A 64 -21.06 12.89 20.66
N LEU A 65 -20.43 11.77 21.02
CA LEU A 65 -21.10 10.62 21.65
C LEU A 65 -21.52 10.90 23.10
N LEU A 66 -20.88 11.87 23.77
CA LEU A 66 -21.28 12.30 25.12
C LEU A 66 -22.56 13.15 25.13
N GLY A 67 -23.04 13.60 23.96
CA GLY A 67 -24.28 14.36 23.80
C GLY A 67 -24.09 15.87 23.70
N GLY A 68 -25.17 16.59 23.35
CA GLY A 68 -25.19 18.04 23.16
C GLY A 68 -25.76 18.48 21.81
N GLY A 69 -26.05 19.78 21.67
CA GLY A 69 -26.73 20.34 20.49
C GLY A 69 -25.93 20.30 19.18
N GLN A 70 -24.60 20.13 19.26
CA GLN A 70 -23.69 20.14 18.09
C GLN A 70 -23.29 18.73 17.61
N ARG A 71 -23.96 17.67 18.08
CA ARG A 71 -23.59 16.28 17.80
C ARG A 71 -23.36 15.97 16.32
N ALA A 72 -24.27 16.39 15.44
CA ALA A 72 -24.15 16.12 14.00
C ALA A 72 -22.92 16.80 13.37
N LEU A 73 -22.62 18.04 13.77
CA LEU A 73 -21.47 18.79 13.27
C LEU A 73 -20.16 18.14 13.72
N LEU A 74 -20.05 17.79 15.01
CA LEU A 74 -18.85 17.14 15.56
C LEU A 74 -18.57 15.79 14.89
N ILE A 75 -19.61 14.98 14.66
CA ILE A 75 -19.49 13.71 13.92
C ILE A 75 -19.06 13.98 12.47
N GLY A 76 -19.71 14.93 11.78
CA GLY A 76 -19.41 15.26 10.39
C GLY A 76 -17.97 15.71 10.18
N PHE A 77 -17.50 16.68 10.97
CA PHE A 77 -16.12 17.16 10.91
C PHE A 77 -15.11 16.09 11.36
N GLY A 78 -15.42 15.34 12.42
CA GLY A 78 -14.55 14.27 12.89
C GLY A 78 -14.34 13.18 11.83
N LEU A 79 -15.42 12.73 11.19
CA LEU A 79 -15.37 11.79 10.07
C LEU A 79 -14.59 12.37 8.89
N ALA A 80 -14.83 13.64 8.52
CA ALA A 80 -14.14 14.28 7.42
C ALA A 80 -12.62 14.34 7.65
N LEU A 81 -12.17 14.71 8.84
CA LEU A 81 -10.75 14.74 9.19
C LEU A 81 -10.09 13.37 9.11
N VAL A 82 -10.73 12.34 9.69
CA VAL A 82 -10.21 10.96 9.65
C VAL A 82 -10.15 10.44 8.22
N LEU A 83 -11.20 10.68 7.41
CA LEU A 83 -11.25 10.24 6.02
C LEU A 83 -10.16 10.90 5.17
N ILE A 84 -9.96 12.22 5.30
CA ILE A 84 -8.93 12.94 4.53
C ILE A 84 -7.54 12.45 4.91
N ALA A 85 -7.25 12.33 6.21
CA ALA A 85 -5.95 11.87 6.69
C ALA A 85 -5.66 10.42 6.28
N THR A 86 -6.65 9.54 6.39
CA THR A 86 -6.50 8.13 5.98
C THR A 86 -6.34 8.02 4.46
N LEU A 87 -7.10 8.80 3.69
CA LEU A 87 -7.01 8.78 2.23
C LEU A 87 -5.64 9.27 1.74
N GLU A 88 -5.09 10.33 2.32
CA GLU A 88 -3.73 10.77 2.00
C GLU A 88 -2.71 9.65 2.25
N LEU A 89 -2.74 9.04 3.44
CA LEU A 89 -1.82 7.97 3.80
C LEU A 89 -1.92 6.80 2.82
N CYS A 90 -3.14 6.34 2.54
CA CYS A 90 -3.38 5.24 1.61
C CYS A 90 -2.90 5.56 0.20
N LEU A 91 -3.16 6.77 -0.31
CA LEU A 91 -2.70 7.20 -1.64
C LEU A 91 -1.17 7.24 -1.69
N ARG A 92 -0.53 7.83 -0.68
CA ARG A 92 0.93 7.94 -0.60
C ARG A 92 1.59 6.56 -0.56
N GLU A 93 1.11 5.67 0.29
CA GLU A 93 1.66 4.31 0.38
C GLU A 93 1.40 3.47 -0.88
N HIS A 94 0.21 3.61 -1.47
CA HIS A 94 -0.15 2.88 -2.68
C HIS A 94 0.67 3.34 -3.89
N PHE A 95 0.80 4.66 -4.08
CA PHE A 95 1.57 5.21 -5.19
C PHE A 95 3.08 5.09 -4.99
N ALA A 96 3.57 4.92 -3.76
CA ALA A 96 4.96 4.56 -3.51
C ALA A 96 5.26 3.07 -3.78
N GLY A 97 4.25 2.23 -4.05
CA GLY A 97 4.45 0.77 -4.15
C GLY A 97 4.81 0.12 -2.81
N TYR A 98 4.55 0.81 -1.69
CA TYR A 98 4.85 0.36 -0.34
C TYR A 98 3.83 -0.70 0.11
N ARG A 99 2.53 -0.37 0.07
CA ARG A 99 1.42 -1.25 0.44
C ARG A 99 0.19 -1.01 -0.43
N SER A 100 -0.52 -2.07 -0.80
CA SER A 100 -1.67 -1.94 -1.70
C SER A 100 -2.95 -1.56 -0.94
N HIS A 101 -3.47 -0.37 -1.21
CA HIS A 101 -4.75 0.12 -0.70
C HIS A 101 -5.84 0.21 -1.78
N SER A 102 -5.69 -0.56 -2.87
CA SER A 102 -6.53 -0.45 -4.07
C SER A 102 -8.04 -0.56 -3.77
N VAL A 103 -8.44 -1.50 -2.92
CA VAL A 103 -9.85 -1.71 -2.53
C VAL A 103 -10.37 -0.52 -1.73
N LEU A 104 -9.61 -0.06 -0.75
CA LEU A 104 -10.01 1.05 0.12
C LEU A 104 -10.14 2.35 -0.66
N ILE A 105 -9.14 2.68 -1.49
CA ILE A 105 -9.16 3.88 -2.33
C ILE A 105 -10.34 3.81 -3.31
N ALA A 106 -10.55 2.69 -4.00
CA ALA A 106 -11.67 2.54 -4.93
C ALA A 106 -13.03 2.67 -4.24
N ALA A 107 -13.19 2.08 -3.05
CA ALA A 107 -14.43 2.19 -2.27
C ALA A 107 -14.68 3.63 -1.81
N CYS A 108 -13.66 4.30 -1.26
CA CYS A 108 -13.76 5.70 -0.88
C CYS A 108 -14.12 6.58 -2.08
N THR A 109 -13.47 6.40 -3.24
CA THR A 109 -13.80 7.16 -4.45
C THR A 109 -15.24 6.89 -4.91
N ALA A 110 -15.69 5.63 -4.91
CA ALA A 110 -17.06 5.29 -5.28
C ALA A 110 -18.08 5.97 -4.35
N VAL A 111 -17.83 5.99 -3.04
CA VAL A 111 -18.71 6.67 -2.07
C VAL A 111 -18.69 8.19 -2.27
N ILE A 112 -17.51 8.79 -2.43
CA ILE A 112 -17.34 10.24 -2.64
C ILE A 112 -18.08 10.71 -3.91
N LEU A 113 -18.13 9.88 -4.95
CA LEU A 113 -18.84 10.22 -6.19
C LEU A 113 -20.33 9.87 -6.14
N ALA A 114 -20.71 8.72 -5.57
CA ALA A 114 -22.10 8.27 -5.53
C ALA A 114 -22.95 9.05 -4.51
N LEU A 115 -22.38 9.46 -3.37
CA LEU A 115 -23.15 10.13 -2.33
C LEU A 115 -23.69 11.51 -2.77
N PRO A 116 -22.90 12.41 -3.37
CA PRO A 116 -23.43 13.67 -3.91
C PRO A 116 -24.45 13.41 -5.02
N LEU A 117 -24.20 12.43 -5.90
CA LEU A 117 -25.13 12.08 -6.97
C LEU A 117 -26.49 11.66 -6.39
N ALA A 118 -26.50 10.83 -5.35
CA ALA A 118 -27.69 10.40 -4.64
C ALA A 118 -28.47 11.58 -4.03
N LEU A 119 -27.74 12.51 -3.38
CA LEU A 119 -28.33 13.63 -2.66
C LEU A 119 -28.84 14.75 -3.59
N LEU A 120 -28.22 14.94 -4.76
CA LEU A 120 -28.50 16.08 -5.64
C LEU A 120 -29.46 15.78 -6.79
N THR A 121 -29.59 14.52 -7.21
CA THR A 121 -30.33 14.18 -8.45
C THR A 121 -31.62 13.40 -8.23
N GLY A 122 -31.82 12.82 -7.04
CA GLY A 122 -33.01 11.98 -6.77
C GLY A 122 -33.08 10.71 -7.62
N LEU A 123 -31.95 10.28 -8.23
CA LEU A 123 -31.88 9.07 -9.04
C LEU A 123 -32.40 7.84 -8.28
N PRO A 124 -33.06 6.89 -8.97
CA PRO A 124 -33.45 5.65 -8.33
C PRO A 124 -32.23 4.87 -7.84
N LYS A 125 -32.42 4.10 -6.76
CA LYS A 125 -31.32 3.41 -6.07
C LYS A 125 -30.56 2.43 -6.96
N VAL A 126 -31.26 1.76 -7.88
CA VAL A 126 -30.66 0.73 -8.76
C VAL A 126 -29.58 1.31 -9.69
N PRO A 127 -29.85 2.33 -10.54
CA PRO A 127 -28.81 2.90 -11.39
C PRO A 127 -27.68 3.57 -10.59
N LEU A 128 -27.98 4.16 -9.44
CA LEU A 128 -26.97 4.72 -8.55
C LEU A 128 -25.99 3.65 -8.04
N LEU A 129 -26.53 2.52 -7.56
CA LEU A 129 -25.71 1.39 -7.10
C LEU A 129 -24.92 0.76 -8.25
N ALA A 130 -25.53 0.64 -9.44
CA ALA A 130 -24.84 0.15 -10.63
C ALA A 130 -23.67 1.07 -11.02
N ALA A 131 -23.86 2.40 -11.00
CA ALA A 131 -22.81 3.37 -11.25
C ALA A 131 -21.69 3.28 -10.20
N ALA A 132 -22.03 3.20 -8.92
CA ALA A 132 -21.05 3.05 -7.84
C ALA A 132 -20.23 1.75 -7.98
N ALA A 133 -20.88 0.63 -8.30
CA ALA A 133 -20.22 -0.65 -8.53
C ALA A 133 -19.29 -0.60 -9.75
N LEU A 134 -19.69 0.08 -10.82
CA LEU A 134 -18.88 0.27 -12.02
C LEU A 134 -17.64 1.14 -11.73
N ILE A 135 -17.83 2.29 -11.06
CA ILE A 135 -16.73 3.16 -10.62
C ILE A 135 -15.75 2.36 -9.76
N PHE A 136 -16.26 1.65 -8.76
CA PHE A 136 -15.45 0.81 -7.89
C PHE A 136 -14.65 -0.23 -8.67
N GLY A 137 -15.30 -1.01 -9.53
CA GLY A 137 -14.65 -2.09 -10.30
C GLY A 137 -13.55 -1.57 -11.23
N VAL A 138 -13.83 -0.48 -11.95
CA VAL A 138 -12.86 0.15 -12.86
C VAL A 138 -11.68 0.73 -12.09
N LEU A 139 -11.92 1.52 -11.04
CA LEU A 139 -10.85 2.10 -10.23
C LEU A 139 -10.01 1.03 -9.54
N TRP A 140 -10.64 0.02 -8.95
CA TRP A 140 -9.92 -1.07 -8.31
C TRP A 140 -8.99 -1.79 -9.28
N TRP A 141 -9.47 -2.08 -10.50
CA TRP A 141 -8.65 -2.71 -11.53
C TRP A 141 -7.47 -1.82 -11.94
N LEU A 142 -7.71 -0.52 -12.20
CA LEU A 142 -6.67 0.44 -12.57
C LEU A 142 -5.63 0.64 -11.44
N LEU A 143 -6.08 0.80 -10.20
CA LEU A 143 -5.19 0.95 -9.06
C LEU A 143 -4.34 -0.31 -8.85
N ARG A 144 -4.92 -1.50 -9.09
CA ARG A 144 -4.18 -2.75 -8.99
C ARG A 144 -3.13 -2.90 -10.09
N THR A 145 -3.40 -2.47 -11.32
CA THR A 145 -2.40 -2.49 -12.40
C THR A 145 -1.28 -1.47 -12.15
N LEU A 146 -1.63 -0.27 -11.65
CA LEU A 146 -0.67 0.76 -11.24
C LEU A 146 0.22 0.31 -10.08
N PHE A 147 -0.34 -0.38 -9.09
CA PHE A 147 0.45 -0.91 -7.98
C PHE A 147 1.48 -1.95 -8.46
N ARG A 148 1.08 -2.83 -9.37
CA ARG A 148 1.97 -3.86 -9.93
C ARG A 148 3.13 -3.24 -10.71
N SER A 149 2.91 -2.16 -11.45
CA SER A 149 3.98 -1.48 -12.17
C SER A 149 4.96 -0.78 -11.21
N ARG A 150 4.47 -0.25 -10.08
CA ARG A 150 5.31 0.45 -9.09
C ARG A 150 6.02 -0.44 -8.08
N SER A 151 5.49 -1.63 -7.81
CA SER A 151 6.06 -2.57 -6.83
C SER A 151 6.97 -3.64 -7.46
N GLY A 152 7.42 -3.46 -8.71
CA GLY A 152 8.28 -4.42 -9.39
C GLY A 152 7.57 -5.74 -9.75
N GLY A 153 6.27 -5.68 -10.03
CA GLY A 153 5.45 -6.82 -10.45
C GLY A 153 4.65 -7.49 -9.33
N MET A 154 4.84 -7.09 -8.08
CA MET A 154 4.10 -7.65 -6.94
C MET A 154 2.63 -7.22 -6.95
N SER A 155 1.71 -8.15 -6.65
CA SER A 155 0.29 -7.81 -6.51
C SER A 155 -0.08 -7.33 -5.11
N TRP A 156 0.78 -7.62 -4.12
CA TRP A 156 0.61 -7.29 -2.71
C TRP A 156 1.96 -7.30 -1.99
N ARG A 157 2.15 -6.37 -1.05
CA ARG A 157 3.24 -6.38 -0.06
C ARG A 157 2.60 -6.20 1.32
N ALA A 158 2.86 -7.13 2.23
CA ALA A 158 2.30 -7.13 3.58
C ALA A 158 3.16 -6.31 4.54
#